data_AF-X1IVE2-F1
#
_entry.id   AF-X1IVE2-F1
#
_cell.length_a   1.000
_cell.length_b   1.000
_cell.length_c   1.000
_cell.angle_alpha   90.00
_cell.angle_beta   90.00
_cell.angle_gamma   90.00
#
_symmetry.space_group_name_H-M   'P 1'
#
loop_
_entity.id
_entity.type
_entity.pdbx_description
1 polymer ?
#
loop_
_entity_poly.entity_id
_entity_poly.type
_entity_poly.pdbx_seq_one_letter_code
_entity_poly.pdbx_strand_id
1 'polypeptide(L)' 'MKISSYKITTMGLLIALSIILTRVASLRVAIGGVEGIRIGLGKLPIILGGIIFGPLAGGL' A
#
# COMPACT_ATOMS: atom_id res chain seq x y z
N MET A 1 0.60 24.64 8.10
CA MET A 1 0.58 23.18 8.33
C MET A 1 1.90 22.82 9.03
N LYS A 2 1.92 22.52 10.34
CA LYS A 2 3.16 22.09 11.01
C LYS A 2 3.45 20.66 10.58
N ILE A 3 4.26 20.51 9.53
CA ILE A 3 4.69 19.19 9.06
C ILE A 3 5.71 18.69 10.08
N SER A 4 5.26 17.81 10.99
CA SER A 4 6.14 17.12 11.92
C SER A 4 6.94 16.07 11.15
N SER A 5 8.26 16.05 11.32
CA SER A 5 9.18 15.13 10.65
C SER A 5 8.74 13.66 10.81
N TYR A 6 8.16 13.33 11.96
CA TYR A 6 7.59 12.00 12.25
C TYR A 6 6.51 11.57 11.23
N LYS A 7 5.64 12.49 10.82
CA LYS A 7 4.58 12.17 9.84
C LYS A 7 5.18 11.84 8.47
N ILE A 8 6.17 12.61 8.02
CA ILE A 8 6.85 12.36 6.75
C ILE A 8 7.54 10.99 6.77
N THR A 9 8.30 10.70 7.83
CA THR A 9 9.02 9.43 7.96
C THR A 9 8.06 8.24 7.96
N THR A 10 6.93 8.34 8.67
CA THR A 10 5.95 7.25 8.72
C THR A 10 5.23 7.06 7.39
N MET A 11 4.89 8.15 6.68
CA MET A 11 4.32 8.06 5.33
C MET A 11 5.31 7.42 4.34
N GLY A 12 6.58 7.83 4.35
CA GLY A 12 7.62 7.23 3.52
C GLY A 12 7.82 5.74 3.80
N LEU A 13 7.74 5.33 5.06
CA LEU A 13 7.85 3.92 5.45
C LEU A 13 6.64 3.09 4.96
N LEU A 14 5.42 3.63 5.04
CA LEU A 14 4.22 2.97 4.53
C LEU A 14 4.24 2.83 3.00
N ILE A 15 4.75 3.84 2.28
CA ILE A 15 4.96 3.78 0.83
C ILE A 15 5.97 2.69 0.47
N ALA A 16 7.13 2.66 1.15
CA ALA A 16 8.14 1.63 0.93
C ALA A 16 7.58 0.22 1.19
N LEU A 17 6.79 0.06 2.25
CA LEU A 17 6.12 -1.20 2.58
C LEU A 17 5.10 -1.62 1.50
N SER A 18 4.36 -0.67 0.91
CA SER A 18 3.46 -0.93 -0.21
C SER A 18 4.21 -1.48 -1.43
N ILE A 19 5.35 -0.88 -1.76
CA ILE A 19 6.21 -1.32 -2.88
C ILE A 19 6.76 -2.73 -2.62
N ILE A 20 7.12 -3.04 -1.38
CA ILE A 20 7.60 -4.38 -1.01
C ILE A 20 6.45 -5.40 -1.09
N LEU A 21 5.27 -5.10 -0.54
CA LEU A 21 4.13 -6.02 -0.58
C LEU A 21 3.57 -6.22 -1.99
N THR A 22 3.61 -5.21 -2.86
CA THR A 22 3.24 -5.39 -4.28
C THR A 22 4.17 -6.38 -4.99
N ARG A 23 5.45 -6.45 -4.59
CA ARG A 23 6.45 -7.39 -5.15
C ARG A 23 6.33 -8.79 -4.54
N VAL A 24 6.28 -8.89 -3.22
CA VAL A 24 6.41 -10.16 -2.49
C VAL A 24 5.06 -10.84 -2.30
N ALA A 25 4.01 -10.08 -2.04
CA ALA A 25 2.68 -10.57 -1.69
C ALA A 25 1.68 -10.42 -2.84
N SER A 26 2.15 -10.70 -4.07
CA SER A 26 1.35 -10.78 -5.28
C SER A 26 0.91 -12.24 -5.48
N LEU A 27 -0.23 -12.62 -4.90
CA LEU A 27 -0.81 -13.94 -5.14
C LEU A 27 -1.59 -13.91 -6.45
N ARG A 28 -1.13 -14.70 -7.43
CA ARG A 28 -1.85 -14.92 -8.68
C ARG A 28 -2.83 -16.07 -8.43
N VAL A 29 -4.12 -15.75 -8.38
CA VAL A 29 -5.15 -16.78 -8.24
C VAL A 29 -5.65 -17.09 -9.64
N ALA A 30 -5.17 -18.22 -10.19
CA ALA A 30 -5.66 -18.73 -11.47
C ALA A 30 -6.94 -19.52 -11.24
N ILE A 31 -8.07 -18.98 -11.67
CA ILE A 31 -9.37 -19.66 -11.65
C ILE A 31 -9.65 -20.14 -13.08
N GLY A 32 -9.65 -21.45 -13.29
CA GLY A 32 -10.12 -22.06 -14.54
C GLY A 32 -9.17 -21.97 -15.76
N GLY A 33 -7.86 -21.86 -15.56
CA GLY A 33 -6.88 -21.91 -16.67
C GLY A 33 -6.68 -20.57 -17.41
N VAL A 34 -7.40 -19.52 -17.02
CA VAL A 34 -7.14 -18.14 -17.44
C VAL A 34 -6.52 -17.43 -16.24
N GLU A 35 -5.32 -16.83 -16.39
CA GLU A 35 -4.68 -16.00 -15.34
C GLU A 35 -5.54 -14.73 -15.10
N GLY A 36 -6.68 -14.87 -14.41
CA GLY A 36 -7.70 -13.84 -14.40
C GLY A 36 -7.46 -12.72 -13.39
N ILE A 37 -7.00 -13.04 -12.17
CA ILE A 37 -7.00 -12.06 -11.07
C ILE A 37 -5.71 -12.13 -10.26
N ARG A 38 -4.97 -11.02 -10.26
CA ARG A 38 -3.84 -10.81 -9.35
C ARG A 38 -4.35 -10.14 -8.07
N ILE A 39 -4.33 -10.88 -6.97
CA ILE A 39 -4.62 -10.33 -5.64
C ILE A 39 -3.29 -9.95 -5.01
N GLY A 40 -2.96 -8.66 -5.08
CA GLY A 40 -1.77 -8.11 -4.44
C GLY A 40 -2.11 -7.46 -3.11
N LEU A 41 -1.45 -7.88 -2.04
CA LEU A 41 -1.56 -7.22 -0.72
C LEU A 41 -0.87 -5.84 -0.69
N GLY A 42 -0.20 -5.43 -1.75
CA GLY A 42 0.48 -4.13 -1.86
C GLY A 42 -0.36 -2.89 -1.60
N LYS A 43 -1.69 -2.98 -1.71
CA LYS A 43 -2.59 -1.84 -1.43
C LYS A 43 -2.88 -1.64 0.06
N LEU A 44 -2.59 -2.62 0.93
CA LEU A 44 -2.85 -2.54 2.37
C LEU A 44 -2.13 -1.37 3.06
N PRO A 45 -0.81 -1.18 2.86
CA PRO A 45 -0.09 -0.09 3.53
C PRO A 45 -0.58 1.30 3.12
N ILE A 46 -1.06 1.44 1.88
CA ILE A 46 -1.66 2.68 1.35
C ILE A 46 -3.01 2.96 2.02
N ILE A 47 -3.86 1.94 2.16
CA ILE A 47 -5.15 2.04 2.86
C ILE A 47 -4.93 2.40 4.33
N LEU A 48 -3.95 1.77 4.98
CA LEU A 48 -3.58 2.08 6.37
C LEU A 48 -3.04 3.51 6.51
N GLY A 49 -2.23 3.98 5.55
CA GLY A 49 -1.78 5.37 5.49
C GLY A 49 -2.94 6.37 5.38
N GLY A 50 -3.94 6.04 4.55
CA GLY A 50 -5.17 6.82 4.42
C GLY A 50 -6.01 6.87 5.70
N ILE A 51 -6.10 5.77 6.45
CA ILE A 51 -6.84 5.71 7.72
C ILE A 51 -6.10 6.49 8.82
N ILE A 52 -4.78 6.36 8.92
CA ILE A 52 -3.98 6.92 10.02
C ILE A 52 -3.68 8.40 9.81
N PHE A 53 -3.40 8.83 8.58
CA PHE A 53 -2.95 10.19 8.27
C PHE A 53 -3.98 11.00 7.46
N GLY A 54 -5.12 10.40 7.13
CA GLY A 54 -6.19 11.00 6.34
C GLY A 54 -6.12 10.60 4.86
N PRO A 55 -7.24 10.72 4.11
CA PRO A 55 -7.34 10.19 2.74
C PRO A 55 -6.32 10.80 1.78
N LEU A 56 -5.88 12.05 2.01
CA LEU A 56 -4.81 12.67 1.23
C LEU A 56 -3.46 11.94 1.37
N ALA A 57 -3.15 11.41 2.56
CA ALA A 57 -1.90 10.72 2.81
C ALA A 57 -1.87 9.27 2.28
N GLY A 58 -3.05 8.69 2.02
CA GLY A 58 -3.16 7.40 1.32
C GLY A 58 -3.34 7.55 -0.19
N GLY A 59 -3.72 8.72 -0.68
CA GLY A 59 -3.99 8.95 -2.11
C GLY A 59 -2.83 9.60 -2.88
N LEU A 60 -1.98 10.36 -2.19
CA LEU A 60 -0.76 11.00 -2.73
C LEU A 60 0.45 10.07 -2.64
#